data_AF-A0A9E4PY85-F1
#
_entry.id   AF-A0A9E4PY85-F1
#
_cell.length_a   1.000
_cell.length_b   1.000
_cell.length_c   1.000
_cell.angle_alpha   90.00
_cell.angle_beta   90.00
_cell.angle_gamma   90.00
#
_symmetry.space_group_name_H-M   'P 1'
#
loop_
_entity.id
_entity.type
_entity.pdbx_description
1 polymer ?
#
loop_
_entity_poly.entity_id
_entity_poly.type
_entity_poly.pdbx_seq_one_letter_code
_entity_poly.pdbx_strand_id
1 'polypeptide(L)'
;MIIDYSEPPNIYVGTRGNGLFRANALDPKEWSRIAWPPEFDSVRSVAVHPTNPDILAITQNGRIFVTFDGGSSWIELPNPEYMIENVIHQAGAIELVVTGEVAPQVCVGTDVGVWCHDLSLE
;
A
#
# COMPACT_ATOMS: atom_id res chain seq x y z
N MET A 1 -3.89 9.47 -4.28
CA MET A 1 -2.85 10.42 -3.84
C MET A 1 -2.89 10.44 -2.33
N ILE A 2 -1.74 10.39 -1.67
CA ILE A 2 -1.61 10.41 -0.20
C ILE A 2 -0.39 11.25 0.17
N ILE A 3 -0.42 11.86 1.34
CA ILE A 3 0.69 12.63 1.91
C ILE A 3 1.11 11.93 3.20
N ASP A 4 2.42 11.70 3.38
CA ASP A 4 2.96 11.32 4.67
C ASP A 4 3.25 12.57 5.52
N TYR A 5 3.46 12.37 6.81
CA TYR A 5 3.82 13.44 7.73
C TYR A 5 5.25 13.29 8.25
N SER A 6 6.15 12.73 7.44
CA SER A 6 7.57 12.74 7.79
C SER A 6 8.13 14.16 7.73
N GLU A 7 9.35 14.35 8.24
CA GLU A 7 10.05 15.64 8.17
C GLU A 7 11.35 15.45 7.36
N PRO A 8 11.38 15.84 6.06
CA PRO A 8 10.34 16.55 5.30
C PRO A 8 9.18 15.64 4.83
N PRO A 9 7.99 16.20 4.57
CA PRO A 9 6.82 15.42 4.15
C PRO A 9 6.90 15.07 2.67
N ASN A 10 6.36 13.90 2.30
CA ASN A 10 6.27 13.44 0.92
C ASN A 10 4.82 13.29 0.46
N ILE A 11 4.62 13.48 -0.84
CA ILE A 11 3.37 13.18 -1.52
C ILE A 11 3.57 11.99 -2.46
N TYR A 12 2.60 11.09 -2.47
CA TYR A 12 2.60 9.87 -3.28
C TYR A 12 1.40 9.83 -4.21
N VAL A 13 1.64 9.45 -5.46
CA VAL A 13 0.60 9.31 -6.48
C VAL A 13 0.74 7.96 -7.17
N GLY A 14 -0.27 7.12 -6.98
CA GLY A 14 -0.52 5.96 -7.84
C GLY A 14 -1.16 6.41 -9.15
N THR A 15 -0.66 5.90 -10.27
CA THR A 15 -1.16 6.24 -11.61
C THR A 15 -1.67 4.99 -12.32
N ARG A 16 -2.55 5.20 -13.30
CA ARG A 16 -2.93 4.14 -14.25
C ARG A 16 -1.84 3.98 -15.29
N GLY A 17 -1.14 2.85 -15.29
CA GLY A 17 -0.14 2.46 -16.29
C GLY A 17 1.27 3.02 -16.14
N ASN A 18 1.56 3.94 -15.21
CA ASN A 18 2.92 4.48 -15.00
C ASN A 18 3.51 4.17 -13.62
N GLY A 19 2.75 3.47 -12.76
CA GLY A 19 3.19 3.07 -11.42
C GLY A 19 3.02 4.15 -10.35
N LEU A 20 3.89 4.09 -9.34
CA LEU A 20 3.89 4.94 -8.15
C LEU A 20 4.94 6.05 -8.29
N PHE A 21 4.59 7.27 -7.91
CA PHE A 21 5.49 8.43 -7.87
C PHE A 21 5.50 9.07 -6.49
N ARG A 22 6.64 9.65 -6.12
CA ARG A 22 6.86 10.42 -4.90
C ARG A 22 7.47 11.78 -5.23
N ALA A 23 7.06 12.82 -4.50
CA ALA A 23 7.68 14.14 -4.51
C ALA A 23 7.74 14.73 -3.10
N ASN A 24 8.55 15.76 -2.90
CA ASN A 24 8.50 16.57 -1.68
C ASN A 24 7.17 17.33 -1.62
N ALA A 25 6.43 17.21 -0.52
CA ALA A 25 5.10 17.83 -0.41
C ALA A 25 5.15 19.36 -0.23
N LEU A 26 6.27 19.92 0.22
CA LEU A 26 6.48 21.36 0.37
C LEU A 26 6.84 22.05 -0.96
N ASP A 27 7.48 21.32 -1.89
CA ASP A 27 7.78 21.80 -3.25
C ASP A 27 7.67 20.68 -4.30
N PRO A 28 6.45 20.31 -4.75
CA PRO A 28 6.20 19.15 -5.60
C PRO A 28 6.50 19.40 -7.09
N LYS A 29 7.66 19.99 -7.39
CA LYS A 29 8.12 20.25 -8.77
C LYS A 29 8.85 19.06 -9.40
N GLU A 30 9.53 18.27 -8.58
CA GLU A 30 10.30 17.11 -9.02
C GLU A 30 9.66 15.83 -8.49
N TRP A 31 9.37 14.92 -9.41
CA TRP A 31 8.73 13.63 -9.10
C TRP A 31 9.69 12.50 -9.42
N SER A 32 9.92 11.64 -8.44
CA SER A 32 10.68 10.42 -8.59
C SER A 32 9.73 9.24 -8.68
N ARG A 33 9.96 8.35 -9.63
CA ARG A 33 9.22 7.10 -9.73
C ARG A 33 9.73 6.12 -8.67
N ILE A 34 8.81 5.50 -7.94
CA ILE A 34 9.11 4.35 -7.08
C ILE A 34 8.88 3.10 -7.94
N ALA A 35 9.98 2.43 -8.27
CA ALA A 35 9.93 1.19 -9.00
C ALA A 35 9.33 0.11 -8.11
N TRP A 36 8.43 -0.69 -8.67
CA TRP A 36 7.87 -1.84 -7.97
C TRP A 36 7.51 -2.92 -9.01
N PRO A 37 7.69 -4.21 -8.71
CA PRO A 37 7.37 -5.29 -9.63
C PRO A 37 5.87 -5.65 -9.54
N PRO A 38 5.16 -5.81 -10.68
CA PRO A 38 5.64 -5.71 -12.06
C PRO A 38 5.82 -4.27 -12.55
N GLU A 39 6.84 -4.10 -13.39
CA GLU A 39 7.52 -2.81 -13.62
C GLU A 39 6.71 -1.71 -14.32
N PHE A 40 5.44 -1.92 -14.70
CA PHE A 40 4.62 -0.96 -15.46
C PHE A 40 3.10 -1.12 -15.27
N ASP A 41 2.63 -1.28 -14.03
CA ASP A 41 1.19 -1.49 -13.81
C ASP A 41 0.49 -0.38 -13.00
N SER A 42 -0.84 -0.41 -13.06
CA SER A 42 -1.75 0.54 -12.44
C SER A 42 -1.75 0.39 -10.93
N VAL A 43 -1.35 1.44 -10.24
CA VAL A 43 -1.47 1.54 -8.79
C VAL A 43 -2.83 2.15 -8.48
N ARG A 44 -3.74 1.34 -7.94
CA ARG A 44 -5.12 1.74 -7.68
C ARG A 44 -5.28 2.48 -6.34
N SER A 45 -4.55 2.04 -5.33
CA SER A 45 -4.56 2.61 -3.98
C SER A 45 -3.15 2.61 -3.43
N VAL A 46 -2.85 3.59 -2.57
CA VAL A 46 -1.58 3.76 -1.87
C VAL A 46 -1.90 4.14 -0.43
N ALA A 47 -1.28 3.44 0.51
CA ALA A 47 -1.28 3.77 1.93
C ALA A 47 0.17 3.88 2.42
N VAL A 48 0.42 4.82 3.32
CA VAL A 48 1.74 5.05 3.93
C VAL A 48 1.56 4.98 5.43
N HIS A 49 2.51 4.36 6.12
CA HIS A 49 2.49 4.29 7.57
C HIS A 49 2.63 5.71 8.16
N PRO A 50 1.81 6.08 9.17
CA PRO A 50 1.66 7.47 9.61
C PRO A 50 2.94 8.11 10.16
N THR A 51 3.85 7.31 10.72
CA THR A 51 5.09 7.77 11.34
C THR A 51 6.36 7.17 10.73
N ASN A 52 6.23 6.29 9.73
CA ASN A 52 7.37 5.61 9.11
C ASN A 52 7.18 5.52 7.59
N PRO A 53 7.68 6.50 6.82
CA PRO A 53 7.47 6.55 5.37
C PRO A 53 8.17 5.43 4.60
N ASP A 54 8.99 4.60 5.24
CA ASP A 54 9.58 3.41 4.62
C ASP A 54 8.56 2.27 4.48
N ILE A 55 7.48 2.29 5.27
CA ILE A 55 6.40 1.31 5.19
C ILE A 55 5.27 1.87 4.32
N LEU A 56 5.11 1.29 3.13
CA LEU A 56 4.01 1.61 2.21
C LEU A 56 3.29 0.34 1.77
N ALA A 57 1.99 0.49 1.48
CA ALA A 57 1.19 -0.55 0.86
C ALA A 57 0.52 0.00 -0.40
N ILE A 58 0.43 -0.83 -1.44
CA ILE A 58 -0.27 -0.50 -2.68
C ILE A 58 -1.19 -1.65 -3.09
N THR A 59 -2.24 -1.30 -3.85
CA THR A 59 -3.05 -2.30 -4.54
C THR A 59 -2.86 -2.22 -6.05
N GLN A 60 -2.75 -3.38 -6.68
CA GLN A 60 -2.81 -3.53 -8.13
C GLN A 60 -3.59 -4.79 -8.47
N ASN A 61 -4.56 -4.67 -9.39
CA ASN A 61 -5.37 -5.79 -9.88
C ASN A 61 -5.93 -6.71 -8.76
N GLY A 62 -6.28 -6.13 -7.61
CA GLY A 62 -6.82 -6.84 -6.45
C GLY A 62 -5.77 -7.43 -5.49
N ARG A 63 -4.49 -7.42 -5.86
CA ARG A 63 -3.35 -7.86 -5.04
C ARG A 63 -2.83 -6.72 -4.18
N ILE A 64 -2.17 -7.09 -3.09
CA ILE A 64 -1.61 -6.17 -2.10
C ILE A 64 -0.10 -6.35 -2.09
N PHE A 65 0.63 -5.24 -2.23
CA PHE A 65 2.08 -5.24 -2.13
C PHE A 65 2.51 -4.28 -1.02
N VAL A 66 3.49 -4.69 -0.22
CA VAL A 66 4.04 -3.91 0.88
C VAL A 66 5.54 -3.76 0.71
N THR A 67 6.05 -2.58 1.03
CA THR A 67 7.48 -2.31 1.16
C THR A 67 7.76 -1.86 2.59
N PHE A 68 8.98 -2.17 3.05
CA PHE A 68 9.50 -1.76 4.36
C PHE A 68 10.76 -0.88 4.22
N ASP A 69 11.13 -0.52 2.98
CA ASP A 69 12.37 0.18 2.64
C ASP A 69 12.14 1.35 1.66
N GLY A 70 10.96 1.97 1.76
CA GLY A 70 10.61 3.16 0.99
C GLY A 70 10.38 2.88 -0.50
N GLY A 71 10.10 1.61 -0.84
CA GLY A 71 9.82 1.15 -2.19
C GLY A 71 11.04 0.66 -2.97
N SER A 72 12.13 0.31 -2.27
CA SER A 72 13.31 -0.31 -2.90
C SER A 72 13.08 -1.80 -3.17
N SER A 73 12.32 -2.47 -2.31
CA SER A 73 11.84 -3.84 -2.47
C SER A 73 10.38 -3.98 -2.00
N TRP A 74 9.69 -4.99 -2.53
CA TRP A 74 8.26 -5.21 -2.30
C TRP A 74 7.95 -6.68 -2.05
N ILE A 75 7.03 -6.94 -1.12
CA ILE A 75 6.49 -8.24 -0.77
C ILE A 75 5.02 -8.27 -1.20
N GLU A 76 4.61 -9.32 -1.91
CA GLU A 76 3.20 -9.57 -2.20
C GLU A 76 2.55 -10.26 -1.00
N LEU A 77 1.52 -9.64 -0.42
CA LEU A 77 0.75 -10.23 0.66
C LEU A 77 -0.32 -11.18 0.11
N PRO A 78 -0.77 -12.16 0.91
CA PRO A 78 -1.92 -12.98 0.56
C PRO A 78 -3.18 -12.12 0.34
N ASN A 79 -4.06 -12.58 -0.55
CA ASN A 79 -5.34 -11.89 -0.77
C ASN A 79 -6.24 -12.03 0.47
N PRO A 80 -7.16 -11.06 0.72
CA PRO A 80 -8.18 -11.19 1.73
C PRO A 80 -9.02 -12.46 1.57
N GLU A 81 -8.99 -13.32 2.58
CA GLU A 81 -9.77 -14.56 2.62
C GLU A 81 -10.83 -14.51 3.72
N TYR A 82 -12.07 -14.86 3.35
CA TYR A 82 -13.22 -14.90 4.24
C TYR A 82 -13.87 -16.28 4.21
N MET A 83 -14.13 -16.84 5.39
CA MET A 83 -14.91 -18.07 5.52
C MET A 83 -16.40 -17.72 5.62
N ILE A 84 -17.17 -18.04 4.58
CA ILE A 84 -18.62 -17.83 4.53
C ILE A 84 -19.27 -19.19 4.26
N GLU A 85 -20.17 -19.63 5.13
CA GLU A 85 -20.91 -20.90 4.96
C GLU A 85 -20.01 -22.14 4.69
N ASN A 86 -18.83 -22.20 5.32
CA ASN A 86 -17.79 -23.23 5.11
C ASN A 86 -17.11 -23.21 3.72
N VAL A 87 -17.21 -22.10 2.99
CA VAL A 87 -16.51 -21.86 1.72
C VAL A 87 -15.53 -20.70 1.90
N ILE A 88 -14.31 -20.85 1.35
CA ILE A 88 -13.32 -19.78 1.30
C ILE A 88 -13.67 -18.84 0.14
N HIS A 89 -13.94 -17.58 0.47
CA HIS A 89 -14.13 -16.50 -0.49
C HIS A 89 -12.90 -15.60 -0.49
N GLN A 90 -12.29 -15.44 -1.67
CA GLN A 90 -11.26 -14.41 -1.89
C GLN A 90 -11.93 -13.11 -2.32
N ALA A 91 -11.59 -12.02 -1.66
CA ALA A 91 -12.10 -10.69 -1.99
C ALA A 91 -10.98 -9.78 -2.50
N GLY A 92 -11.33 -8.87 -3.40
CA GLY A 92 -10.40 -7.88 -3.91
C GLY A 92 -10.17 -6.74 -2.93
N ALA A 93 -8.94 -6.22 -2.87
CA ALA A 93 -8.62 -5.03 -2.11
C ALA A 93 -9.20 -3.75 -2.77
N ILE A 94 -9.99 -2.97 -2.02
CA ILE A 94 -10.62 -1.74 -2.52
C ILE A 94 -9.93 -0.49 -1.97
N GLU A 95 -9.72 -0.44 -0.66
CA GLU A 95 -9.09 0.67 0.07
C GLU A 95 -8.08 0.12 1.08
N LEU A 96 -6.95 0.82 1.26
CA LEU A 96 -5.85 0.40 2.14
C LEU A 96 -5.66 1.39 3.26
N VAL A 97 -5.33 0.88 4.44
CA VAL A 97 -4.79 1.66 5.55
C VAL A 97 -3.61 0.89 6.14
N VAL A 98 -2.50 1.59 6.38
CA VAL A 98 -1.41 1.09 7.22
C VAL A 98 -1.57 1.70 8.61
N THR A 99 -1.63 0.87 9.65
CA THR A 99 -1.90 1.30 11.04
C THR A 99 -0.90 0.68 12.01
N GLY A 100 -0.86 1.19 13.25
CA GLY A 100 -0.12 0.58 14.37
C GLY A 100 1.35 0.97 14.43
N GLU A 101 1.77 1.60 15.52
CA GLU A 101 3.16 2.08 15.66
C GLU A 101 4.18 0.96 15.97
N VAL A 102 3.81 0.00 16.81
CA VAL A 102 4.72 -1.07 17.29
C VAL A 102 4.52 -2.38 16.52
N ALA A 103 3.27 -2.65 16.13
CA ALA A 103 2.90 -3.78 15.30
C ALA A 103 2.15 -3.22 14.08
N PRO A 104 2.89 -2.82 13.03
CA PRO A 104 2.26 -2.25 11.85
C PRO A 104 1.36 -3.30 11.20
N GLN A 105 0.21 -2.88 10.70
CA GLN A 105 -0.75 -3.75 10.03
C GLN A 105 -1.27 -3.07 8.77
N VAL A 106 -1.51 -3.86 7.72
CA VAL A 106 -2.28 -3.43 6.55
C VAL A 106 -3.70 -3.91 6.71
N CYS A 107 -4.64 -2.97 6.74
CA CYS A 107 -6.07 -3.25 6.72
C CYS A 107 -6.65 -2.86 5.37
N VAL A 108 -7.55 -3.71 4.87
CA VAL A 108 -8.15 -3.61 3.55
C VAL A 108 -9.65 -3.68 3.67
N GLY A 109 -10.32 -2.66 3.14
CA GLY A 109 -11.76 -2.70 2.92
C GLY A 109 -12.09 -3.54 1.70
N THR A 110 -12.98 -4.51 1.86
CA THR A 110 -13.51 -5.36 0.78
C THR A 110 -15.04 -5.22 0.69
N ASP A 111 -15.63 -5.88 -0.29
CA ASP A 111 -17.09 -6.02 -0.43
C ASP A 111 -17.74 -6.93 0.62
N VAL A 112 -16.94 -7.70 1.36
CA VAL A 112 -17.38 -8.64 2.39
C VAL A 112 -17.11 -8.10 3.81
N GLY A 113 -16.06 -7.30 4.00
CA GLY A 113 -15.69 -6.80 5.32
C GLY A 113 -14.34 -6.09 5.33
N VAL A 114 -13.72 -6.04 6.50
CA VAL A 114 -12.34 -5.55 6.68
C VAL A 114 -11.44 -6.74 6.97
N TRP A 115 -10.37 -6.86 6.19
CA TRP A 115 -9.31 -7.83 6.40
C TRP A 115 -8.04 -7.10 6.82
N CYS A 116 -7.38 -7.56 7.88
CA CYS A 116 -6.13 -6.97 8.35
C CYS A 116 -5.04 -8.04 8.40
N HIS A 117 -3.82 -7.64 8.05
CA HIS A 117 -2.63 -8.46 8.06
C HIS A 117 -1.54 -7.80 8.89
N ASP A 118 -0.97 -8.55 9.82
CA ASP A 118 0.11 -8.10 10.67
C ASP A 118 1.43 -8.10 9.90
N LEU A 119 2.11 -6.96 9.89
CA LEU A 119 3.38 -6.77 9.19
C LEU A 119 4.60 -7.02 10.09
N SER A 120 4.41 -7.28 11.39
CA SER A 120 5.52 -7.52 12.33
C SER A 120 6.25 -8.84 12.12
N LEU A 121 5.73 -9.71 11.24
CA LEU A 121 6.24 -11.06 10.98
C LEU A 121 6.96 -11.21 9.62
N GLU A 122 7.04 -10.12 8.84
CA GLU A 122 7.62 -10.10 7.49
C GLU A 122 9.07 -9.58 7.46
#